data_AF-A0A916Q7Q6-F1
#
_entry.id   AF-A0A916Q7Q6-F1
#
_cell.length_a   1.000
_cell.length_b   1.000
_cell.length_c   1.000
_cell.angle_alpha   90.00
_cell.angle_beta   90.00
_cell.angle_gamma   90.00
#
_symmetry.space_group_name_H-M   'P 1'
#
loop_
_entity.id
_entity.type
_entity.pdbx_description
1 polymer ?
#
loop_
_entity_poly.entity_id
_entity_poly.type
_entity_poly.pdbx_seq_one_letter_code
_entity_poly.pdbx_strand_id
1 'polypeptide(L)'
;MEVTTKILKAALKIIKLTYQIELDEDSLDYSRFVVHMKYFVGRLMKKKLLDQNDPVFIDMIKQQYSKAFGCAVKIGQLVTEQYGMEINDDELVYLTIHIQRITNSISKKKS
;
A
#
# COMPACT_ATOMS: atom_id res chain seq x y z
N MET A 1 2.28 4.98 18.51
CA MET A 1 1.18 5.11 17.52
C MET A 1 1.37 6.28 16.54
N GLU A 2 2.22 7.27 16.83
CA GLU A 2 2.41 8.46 15.98
C GLU A 2 3.02 8.15 14.58
N VAL A 3 4.03 7.27 14.52
CA VAL A 3 4.70 6.87 13.27
C VAL A 3 3.73 6.24 12.28
N THR A 4 2.88 5.30 12.72
CA THR A 4 1.88 4.65 11.87
C THR A 4 0.92 5.65 11.23
N THR A 5 0.46 6.64 12.00
CA THR A 5 -0.43 7.68 11.48
C THR A 5 0.26 8.57 10.46
N LYS A 6 1.54 8.92 10.66
CA LYS A 6 2.33 9.72 9.70
C LYS A 6 2.52 8.95 8.38
N ILE A 7 2.91 7.68 8.46
CA ILE A 7 3.05 6.80 7.28
C ILE A 7 1.72 6.66 6.55
N LEU A 8 0.62 6.40 7.26
CA LEU A 8 -0.71 6.27 6.66
C LEU A 8 -1.10 7.55 5.90
N LYS A 9 -0.95 8.73 6.52
CA LYS A 9 -1.26 10.01 5.87
C LYS A 9 -0.40 10.24 4.62
N ALA A 10 0.89 9.93 4.68
CA ALA A 10 1.79 10.03 3.54
C ALA A 10 1.38 9.06 2.41
N ALA A 11 1.06 7.81 2.75
CA ALA A 11 0.61 6.80 1.80
C ALA A 11 -0.70 7.22 1.11
N LEU A 12 -1.69 7.67 1.86
CA LEU A 12 -2.95 8.18 1.31
C LEU A 12 -2.71 9.36 0.36
N LYS A 13 -1.82 10.29 0.72
CA LYS A 13 -1.44 11.42 -0.15
C LYS A 13 -0.80 10.93 -1.46
N ILE A 14 0.13 9.98 -1.39
CA ILE A 14 0.76 9.38 -2.58
C ILE A 14 -0.29 8.72 -3.48
N ILE A 15 -1.24 7.99 -2.91
CA ILE A 15 -2.32 7.33 -3.66
C ILE A 15 -3.19 8.37 -4.36
N LYS A 16 -3.69 9.37 -3.63
CA LYS A 16 -4.53 10.46 -4.18
C LYS A 16 -3.83 11.15 -5.36
N LEU A 17 -2.54 11.49 -5.21
CA LEU A 17 -1.76 12.14 -6.27
C LEU A 17 -1.48 11.21 -7.46
N THR A 18 -1.18 9.93 -7.21
CA THR A 18 -0.85 8.95 -8.27
C THR A 18 -2.08 8.61 -9.13
N TYR A 19 -3.26 8.60 -8.53
CA TYR A 19 -4.50 8.23 -9.20
C TYR A 19 -5.38 9.42 -9.58
N GLN A 20 -5.09 10.62 -9.08
CA GLN A 20 -5.90 11.83 -9.25
C GLN A 20 -7.35 11.60 -8.80
N ILE A 21 -7.48 11.05 -7.59
CA ILE A 21 -8.76 10.71 -6.96
C ILE A 21 -8.83 11.29 -5.56
N GLU A 22 -10.06 11.51 -5.10
CA GLU A 22 -10.35 11.62 -3.67
C GLU A 22 -10.77 10.25 -3.12
N LEU A 23 -10.44 10.02 -1.86
CA LEU A 23 -10.78 8.80 -1.15
C LEU A 23 -11.96 9.09 -0.23
N ASP A 24 -12.98 8.25 -0.32
CA ASP A 24 -14.17 8.28 0.54
C ASP A 24 -13.81 7.68 1.91
N GLU A 25 -13.57 8.53 2.91
CA GLU A 25 -13.11 8.12 4.24
C GLU A 25 -14.18 7.33 5.04
N ASP A 26 -15.44 7.44 4.64
CA ASP A 26 -16.56 6.69 5.23
C ASP A 26 -16.75 5.33 4.54
N SER A 27 -16.03 5.07 3.43
CA SER A 27 -16.14 3.82 2.71
C SER A 27 -15.49 2.64 3.46
N LEU A 28 -16.11 1.47 3.30
CA LEU A 28 -15.59 0.22 3.83
C LEU A 28 -14.20 -0.12 3.28
N ASP A 29 -13.91 0.23 2.03
CA ASP A 29 -12.60 -0.02 1.41
C ASP A 29 -11.51 0.90 1.98
N TYR A 30 -11.84 2.15 2.32
CA TYR A 30 -10.92 3.03 3.06
C TYR A 30 -10.64 2.49 4.46
N SER A 31 -11.67 2.13 5.21
CA SER A 31 -11.52 1.55 6.55
C SER A 31 -10.63 0.29 6.55
N ARG A 32 -10.86 -0.63 5.59
CA ARG A 32 -9.99 -1.80 5.39
C ARG A 32 -8.57 -1.40 5.07
N PHE A 33 -8.36 -0.45 4.16
CA PHE A 33 -7.01 0.01 3.81
C PHE A 33 -6.27 0.56 5.02
N VAL A 34 -6.92 1.36 5.87
CA VAL A 34 -6.34 1.88 7.11
C VAL A 34 -5.92 0.75 8.05
N VAL A 35 -6.76 -0.27 8.23
CA VAL A 35 -6.45 -1.44 9.06
C VAL A 35 -5.25 -2.21 8.51
N HIS A 36 -5.24 -2.50 7.21
CA HIS A 36 -4.13 -3.21 6.55
C HIS A 36 -2.82 -2.42 6.60
N MET A 37 -2.88 -1.10 6.47
CA MET A 37 -1.72 -0.23 6.63
C MET A 37 -1.17 -0.26 8.07
N LYS A 38 -2.05 -0.32 9.08
CA LYS A 38 -1.62 -0.49 10.48
C LYS A 38 -0.91 -1.82 10.69
N TYR A 39 -1.41 -2.91 10.11
CA TYR A 39 -0.75 -4.22 10.16
C TYR A 39 0.59 -4.23 9.44
N PHE A 40 0.64 -3.64 8.24
CA PHE A 40 1.86 -3.46 7.46
C PHE A 40 2.95 -2.77 8.29
N VAL A 41 2.69 -1.55 8.79
CA VAL A 41 3.64 -0.82 9.63
C VAL A 41 4.01 -1.61 10.89
N GLY A 42 3.03 -2.28 11.49
CA GLY A 42 3.26 -3.14 12.66
C GLY A 42 4.22 -4.30 12.39
N ARG A 43 4.21 -4.89 11.18
CA ARG A 43 5.16 -5.92 10.76
C ARG A 43 6.56 -5.35 10.55
N LEU A 44 6.66 -4.22 9.84
CA LEU A 44 7.93 -3.55 9.58
C LEU A 44 8.65 -3.17 10.88
N MET A 45 7.92 -2.57 11.83
CA MET A 45 8.46 -2.20 13.14
C MET A 45 8.95 -3.41 13.95
N LYS A 46 8.34 -4.58 13.75
CA LYS A 46 8.73 -5.83 14.42
C LYS A 46 9.78 -6.62 13.65
N LYS A 47 10.21 -6.14 12.47
CA LYS A 47 11.09 -6.86 11.53
C LYS A 47 10.56 -8.28 11.19
N LYS A 48 9.24 -8.42 11.14
CA LYS A 48 8.55 -9.67 10.76
C LYS A 48 7.95 -9.51 9.36
N LEU A 49 8.83 -9.37 8.38
CA LEU A 49 8.44 -9.19 6.98
C LEU A 49 7.75 -10.47 6.46
N LEU A 50 6.86 -10.30 5.50
CA LEU A 50 6.33 -11.41 4.71
C LEU A 50 7.44 -11.96 3.79
N ASP A 51 7.51 -13.27 3.58
CA ASP A 51 8.52 -13.91 2.71
C ASP A 51 7.99 -15.18 2.01
N GLN A 52 6.68 -15.25 1.84
CA GLN A 52 5.96 -16.50 1.57
C GLN A 52 5.51 -16.66 0.11
N ASN A 53 5.60 -15.62 -0.72
CA ASN A 53 5.16 -15.69 -2.10
C ASN A 53 6.26 -16.20 -3.02
N ASP A 54 5.88 -17.04 -3.98
CA ASP A 54 6.77 -17.49 -5.05
C ASP A 54 7.12 -16.32 -6.01
N PRO A 55 8.34 -16.24 -6.55
CA PRO A 55 8.74 -15.18 -7.49
C PRO A 55 7.82 -15.00 -8.69
N VAL A 56 7.24 -16.09 -9.23
CA VAL A 56 6.30 -16.04 -10.35
C VAL A 56 5.03 -15.26 -9.97
N PHE A 57 4.54 -15.46 -8.74
CA PHE A 57 3.39 -14.70 -8.24
C PHE A 57 3.72 -13.23 -8.07
N ILE A 58 4.89 -12.92 -7.53
CA ILE A 58 5.37 -11.54 -7.37
C ILE A 58 5.42 -10.83 -8.73
N ASP A 59 6.02 -11.47 -9.73
CA ASP A 59 6.14 -10.89 -11.08
C ASP A 59 4.78 -10.73 -11.77
N MET A 60 3.86 -11.68 -11.58
CA MET A 60 2.49 -11.56 -12.07
C MET A 60 1.80 -10.32 -11.50
N ILE A 61 1.92 -10.07 -10.19
CA ILE A 61 1.33 -8.89 -9.55
C ILE A 61 1.97 -7.59 -10.06
N LYS A 62 3.29 -7.56 -10.19
CA LYS A 62 4.05 -6.42 -10.74
C LYS A 62 3.57 -6.06 -12.15
N GLN A 63 3.31 -7.06 -12.99
CA GLN A 63 2.85 -6.86 -14.37
C GLN A 63 1.38 -6.46 -14.42
N GLN A 64 0.50 -7.22 -13.74
CA GLN A 64 -0.95 -7.02 -13.84
C GLN A 64 -1.40 -5.70 -13.20
N TYR A 65 -0.76 -5.29 -12.10
CA TYR A 65 -1.11 -4.09 -11.34
C TYR A 65 0.03 -3.07 -11.33
N SER A 66 0.71 -2.88 -12.45
CA SER A 66 1.91 -2.05 -12.58
C SER A 66 1.76 -0.63 -12.00
N LYS A 67 0.61 0.03 -12.19
CA LYS A 67 0.34 1.36 -11.59
C LYS A 67 0.24 1.30 -10.06
N ALA A 68 -0.45 0.28 -9.52
CA ALA A 68 -0.57 0.10 -8.07
C ALA A 68 0.78 -0.33 -7.46
N PHE A 69 1.54 -1.17 -8.15
CA PHE A 69 2.88 -1.57 -7.75
C PHE A 69 3.84 -0.38 -7.71
N GLY A 70 3.84 0.46 -8.75
CA GLY A 70 4.62 1.70 -8.74
C GLY A 70 4.22 2.65 -7.61
N CYS A 71 2.94 2.67 -7.22
CA CYS A 71 2.47 3.40 -6.05
C CYS A 71 2.98 2.78 -4.74
N ALA A 72 2.93 1.46 -4.61
CA ALA A 72 3.47 0.72 -3.46
C ALA A 72 4.97 0.95 -3.29
N VAL A 73 5.74 0.94 -4.37
CA VAL A 73 7.19 1.23 -4.37
C VAL A 73 7.46 2.64 -3.82
N LYS A 74 6.72 3.67 -4.26
CA LYS A 74 6.88 5.03 -3.73
C LYS A 74 6.60 5.12 -2.23
N ILE A 75 5.56 4.42 -1.77
CA ILE A 75 5.23 4.36 -0.34
C ILE A 75 6.34 3.63 0.42
N GLY A 76 6.85 2.53 -0.14
CA GLY A 76 7.93 1.78 0.46
C GLY A 76 9.21 2.59 0.59
N GLN A 77 9.64 3.26 -0.48
CA GLN A 77 10.78 4.16 -0.47
C GLN A 77 10.65 5.24 0.60
N LEU A 78 9.48 5.89 0.70
CA LEU A 78 9.22 6.88 1.75
C LEU A 78 9.39 6.28 3.16
N VAL A 79 8.91 5.06 3.37
CA VAL A 79 9.00 4.38 4.68
C VAL A 79 10.45 4.02 5.01
N THR A 80 11.20 3.52 4.03
CA THR A 80 12.62 3.20 4.18
C THR A 80 13.46 4.45 4.45
N GLU A 81 13.27 5.52 3.66
CA GLU A 81 14.06 6.75 3.77
C GLU A 81 13.79 7.52 5.07
N GLN A 82 12.52 7.61 5.50
CA GLN A 82 12.16 8.43 6.67
C GLN A 82 12.30 7.68 7.99
N TYR A 83 12.17 6.35 7.98
CA TYR A 83 12.08 5.56 9.21
C TYR A 83 13.08 4.40 9.29
N GLY A 84 13.89 4.17 8.24
CA GLY A 84 14.89 3.09 8.21
C GLY A 84 14.28 1.69 8.24
N MET A 85 13.01 1.56 7.86
CA MET A 85 12.32 0.27 7.86
C MET A 85 12.54 -0.44 6.53
N GLU A 86 13.06 -1.65 6.58
CA GLU A 86 13.25 -2.50 5.39
C GLU A 86 11.92 -2.98 4.83
N ILE A 87 11.84 -3.04 3.50
CA ILE A 87 10.66 -3.50 2.75
C ILE A 87 11.15 -4.40 1.63
N ASN A 88 10.57 -5.59 1.55
CA ASN A 88 10.85 -6.57 0.50
C ASN A 88 9.70 -6.67 -0.51
N ASP A 89 9.87 -7.51 -1.52
CA ASP A 89 8.91 -7.66 -2.61
C ASP A 89 7.54 -8.16 -2.13
N ASP A 90 7.48 -9.07 -1.17
CA ASP A 90 6.21 -9.52 -0.57
C ASP A 90 5.42 -8.40 0.10
N GLU A 91 6.11 -7.52 0.82
CA GLU A 91 5.51 -6.35 1.45
C GLU A 91 5.03 -5.33 0.39
N LEU A 92 5.75 -5.18 -0.72
CA LEU A 92 5.31 -4.38 -1.86
C LEU A 92 4.10 -4.99 -2.56
N VAL A 93 4.05 -6.31 -2.75
CA VAL A 93 2.91 -7.05 -3.29
C VAL A 93 1.68 -6.89 -2.40
N TYR A 94 1.87 -7.03 -1.08
CA TYR A 94 0.82 -6.80 -0.09
C TYR A 94 0.20 -5.40 -0.24
N LEU A 95 1.04 -4.35 -0.25
CA LEU A 95 0.59 -2.99 -0.45
C LEU A 95 -0.10 -2.81 -1.81
N THR A 96 0.44 -3.41 -2.87
CA THR A 96 -0.09 -3.33 -4.24
C THR A 96 -1.53 -3.81 -4.30
N ILE A 97 -1.83 -4.96 -3.68
CA ILE A 97 -3.19 -5.53 -3.63
C ILE A 97 -4.15 -4.57 -2.91
N HIS A 98 -3.72 -3.99 -1.79
CA HIS A 98 -4.56 -3.07 -1.01
C HIS A 98 -4.77 -1.72 -1.71
N ILE A 99 -3.76 -1.19 -2.40
CA ILE A 99 -3.87 0.02 -3.23
C ILE A 99 -4.78 -0.24 -4.42
N GLN A 100 -4.61 -1.36 -5.11
CA GLN A 100 -5.46 -1.72 -6.24
C GLN A 100 -6.92 -1.81 -5.79
N ARG A 101 -7.21 -2.42 -4.64
CA ARG A 101 -8.57 -2.54 -4.14
C ARG A 101 -9.24 -1.18 -3.85
N ILE A 102 -8.56 -0.29 -3.12
CA ILE A 102 -9.15 1.02 -2.77
C ILE A 102 -9.33 1.90 -4.02
N THR A 103 -8.40 1.86 -4.96
CA THR A 103 -8.47 2.66 -6.20
C THR A 103 -9.49 2.12 -7.20
N ASN A 104 -9.65 0.80 -7.31
CA ASN A 104 -10.60 0.19 -8.23
C ASN A 104 -12.07 0.33 -7.78
N SER A 105 -12.32 0.43 -6.47
CA SER A 105 -13.65 0.76 -5.93
C SER A 105 -14.17 2.11 -6.43
N ILE A 106 -13.26 3.04 -6.73
CA ILE A 106 -13.56 4.41 -7.19
C ILE A 106 -13.76 4.43 -8.70
N SER A 107 -12.98 3.66 -9.47
CA SER A 107 -13.17 3.51 -10.92
C SER A 107 -14.56 2.98 -11.30
N LYS A 108 -15.17 2.14 -10.45
CA LYS A 108 -16.53 1.61 -10.68
C LYS A 108 -17.65 2.60 -10.38
N LYS A 109 -17.44 3.63 -9.55
CA LYS A 109 -18.45 4.66 -9.23
C LYS A 109 -18.60 5.73 -10.32
N LYS A 110 -17.67 5.80 -11.28
CA LYS A 110 -17.70 6.76 -12.41
C LYS A 110 -18.34 6.19 -13.69
N SER A 111 -18.89 4.97 -13.65
CA SER A 111 -19.53 4.32 -14.80
C SER A 111 -21.03 4.16 -14.60
#